data_AF-A0A976H081-F1
#
_entry.id   AF-A0A976H081-F1
#
_cell.length_a   1.000
_cell.length_b   1.000
_cell.length_c   1.000
_cell.angle_alpha   90.00
_cell.angle_beta   90.00
_cell.angle_gamma   90.00
#
_symmetry.space_group_name_H-M   'P 1'
#
loop_
_entity.id
_entity.type
_entity.pdbx_description
1 polymer ?
#
loop_
_entity_poly.entity_id
_entity_poly.type
_entity_poly.pdbx_seq_one_letter_code
_entity_poly.pdbx_strand_id
1 'polypeptide(L)' 'MRLSDMLRRRVRYFTDGAVIGSRAFVNEAFASARERFSAKRKDGARAMKGAAKEAKGVLWSIRDLQT' A
#
# COMPACT_ATOMS: atom_id res chain seq x y z
N MET A 1 -2.72 -11.45 11.69
CA MET A 1 -2.55 -12.47 10.62
C MET A 1 -1.13 -12.35 10.11
N ARG A 2 -0.36 -13.44 10.05
CA ARG A 2 1.03 -13.36 9.56
C ARG A 2 1.05 -13.08 8.06
N LEU A 3 2.14 -12.51 7.54
CA LEU A 3 2.26 -12.16 6.12
C LEU A 3 2.04 -13.37 5.19
N SER A 4 2.57 -14.54 5.53
CA SER A 4 2.37 -15.77 4.77
C SER A 4 0.89 -16.20 4.67
N ASP A 5 0.12 -15.96 5.74
CA ASP A 5 -1.30 -16.29 5.78
C ASP A 5 -2.12 -15.33 4.92
N MET A 6 -1.66 -14.08 4.77
CA MET A 6 -2.32 -13.08 3.92
C MET A 6 -2.37 -13.52 2.46
N LEU A 7 -1.29 -14.13 1.95
CA LEU A 7 -1.20 -14.59 0.57
C LEU A 7 -2.23 -15.68 0.23
N ARG A 8 -2.75 -16.37 1.25
CA ARG A 8 -3.78 -17.42 1.11
C ARG A 8 -5.20 -16.89 1.28
N ARG A 9 -5.38 -15.58 1.45
CA ARG A 9 -6.69 -14.96 1.69
C ARG A 9 -6.94 -13.79 0.75
N ARG A 10 -8.21 -13.45 0.57
CA ARG A 10 -8.61 -12.24 -0.15
C ARG A 10 -8.42 -11.00 0.73
N VAL A 11 -7.19 -10.49 0.77
CA VAL A 11 -6.88 -9.24 1.45
C VAL A 11 -7.20 -8.08 0.52
N ARG A 12 -8.06 -7.16 0.95
CA ARG A 12 -8.53 -6.01 0.14
C ARG A 12 -7.40 -5.21 -0.49
N TYR A 13 -6.30 -5.02 0.23
CA TYR A 13 -5.14 -4.29 -0.30
C TYR A 13 -4.53 -4.96 -1.54
N PHE A 14 -4.57 -6.30 -1.66
CA PHE A 14 -4.01 -7.05 -2.80
C PHE A 14 -4.81 -6.88 -4.09
N THR A 15 -6.06 -6.41 -4.00
CA THR A 15 -6.89 -6.10 -5.16
C THR A 15 -7.05 -4.60 -5.35
N ASP A 16 -7.37 -3.87 -4.28
CA ASP A 16 -7.81 -2.47 -4.34
C ASP A 16 -6.65 -1.49 -4.03
N GLY A 17 -5.48 -1.99 -3.65
CA GLY A 17 -4.32 -1.17 -3.27
C GLY A 17 -3.67 -0.41 -4.44
N ALA A 18 -4.03 -0.76 -5.68
CA ALA A 18 -3.52 -0.27 -6.97
C ALA A 18 -2.02 -0.55 -7.25
N VAL A 19 -1.13 -0.17 -6.34
CA VAL A 19 0.31 -0.46 -6.40
C VAL A 19 0.73 -0.92 -5.02
N ILE A 20 1.43 -2.04 -4.95
CA ILE A 20 1.81 -2.72 -3.71
C ILE A 20 3.26 -3.15 -3.80
N GLY A 21 4.03 -2.92 -2.74
CA GLY A 21 5.42 -3.35 -2.70
C GLY A 21 6.18 -2.72 -1.53
N SER A 22 7.50 -2.65 -1.69
CA SER A 22 8.36 -1.93 -0.75
C SER A 22 8.02 -0.43 -0.74
N ARG A 23 8.41 0.26 0.33
CA ARG A 23 8.21 1.72 0.44
C ARG A 23 8.84 2.47 -0.73
N ALA A 24 10.05 2.08 -1.13
CA ALA A 24 10.78 2.72 -2.23
C ALA A 24 10.03 2.56 -3.55
N PHE A 25 9.63 1.33 -3.89
CA PHE A 25 8.87 1.03 -5.11
C PHE A 25 7.56 1.82 -5.20
N VAL A 26 6.79 1.86 -4.11
CA VAL A 26 5.53 2.61 -4.08
C VAL A 26 5.75 4.12 -4.19
N ASN A 27 6.83 4.64 -3.60
CA ASN A 27 7.18 6.06 -3.71
C ASN A 27 7.65 6.44 -5.11
N GLU A 28 8.38 5.57 -5.81
CA GLU A 28 8.78 5.77 -7.19
C GLU A 28 7.55 5.80 -8.12
N ALA A 29 6.63 4.84 -7.97
CA ALA A 29 5.37 4.83 -8.69
C ALA A 29 4.49 6.06 -8.38
N PHE A 30 4.57 6.58 -7.15
CA PHE A 30 3.91 7.83 -6.79
C PHE A 30 4.55 9.05 -7.47
N ALA A 31 5.89 9.09 -7.54
CA ALA A 31 6.62 10.18 -8.20
C ALA A 31 6.34 10.21 -9.70
N SER A 32 6.32 9.05 -10.37
CA SER A 32 6.02 8.95 -11.81
C SER A 32 4.58 9.36 -12.14
N ALA A 33 3.65 9.21 -11.19
CA ALA A 33 2.25 9.59 -11.34
C ALA A 33 1.86 10.81 -10.48
N ARG A 34 2.81 11.68 -10.12
CA ARG A 34 2.62 12.76 -9.13
C ARG A 34 1.45 13.68 -9.45
N GLU A 35 1.21 13.94 -10.73
CA GLU A 35 0.11 14.76 -11.25
C GLU A 35 -1.29 14.21 -10.88
N ARG A 36 -1.40 12.90 -10.64
CA ARG A 36 -2.66 12.23 -10.28
C ARG A 36 -3.01 12.36 -8.80
N PHE A 37 -2.14 12.99 -8.00
CA PHE A 37 -2.29 13.10 -6.56
C PHE A 37 -2.34 14.56 -6.09
N SER A 38 -3.09 14.79 -5.01
CA SER A 38 -3.25 16.12 -4.43
C SER A 38 -1.92 16.72 -3.98
N ALA A 39 -1.83 18.06 -4.03
CA ALA A 39 -0.62 18.79 -3.62
C ALA A 39 -0.20 18.52 -2.16
N LYS A 40 -1.17 18.20 -1.29
CA LYS A 40 -0.92 17.89 0.13
C LYS A 40 -0.20 16.56 0.33
N ARG A 41 -0.26 15.65 -0.64
CA ARG A 41 0.36 14.33 -0.55
C ARG A 41 1.84 14.43 -0.92
N LYS A 42 2.72 14.22 0.06
CA LYS A 42 4.18 14.31 -0.11
C LYS A 42 4.84 12.99 -0.52
N ASP A 43 4.21 11.85 -0.22
CA ASP A 43 4.73 10.51 -0.50
C ASP A 43 3.61 9.52 -0.90
N GLY A 44 4.03 8.40 -1.50
CA GLY A 44 3.16 7.35 -2.01
C GLY A 44 2.83 6.27 -0.99
N ALA A 45 3.82 5.81 -0.22
CA ALA A 45 3.67 4.61 0.59
C ALA A 45 2.68 4.82 1.76
N ARG A 46 1.59 4.05 1.78
CA ARG A 46 0.62 3.97 2.89
C ARG A 46 0.71 2.61 3.55
N ALA A 47 0.73 2.62 4.88
CA ALA A 47 0.74 1.38 5.65
C ALA A 47 -0.63 0.70 5.55
N MET A 48 -0.65 -0.60 5.35
CA MET A 48 -1.89 -1.37 5.34
C MET A 48 -2.49 -1.45 6.75
N LYS A 49 -3.82 -1.43 6.84
CA LYS A 49 -4.60 -1.44 8.09
C LYS A 49 -5.42 -2.73 8.23
N GLY A 50 -6.09 -2.88 9.38
CA GLY A 50 -6.97 -4.01 9.66
C GLY A 50 -6.25 -5.36 9.60
N ALA A 51 -6.83 -6.33 8.89
CA ALA A 51 -6.28 -7.68 8.76
C ALA A 51 -4.87 -7.73 8.13
N ALA A 52 -4.45 -6.67 7.43
CA ALA A 52 -3.15 -6.54 6.78
C ALA A 52 -2.10 -5.76 7.61
N LYS A 53 -2.44 -5.33 8.84
CA LYS A 53 -1.58 -4.49 9.69
C LYS A 53 -0.18 -5.06 9.93
N GLU A 54 -0.06 -6.38 10.04
CA GLU A 54 1.21 -7.09 10.26
C GLU A 54 2.19 -6.97 9.07
N ALA A 55 1.73 -6.51 7.89
CA ALA A 55 2.61 -6.24 6.76
C ALA A 55 3.40 -4.93 6.91
N LYS A 56 3.11 -4.11 7.94
CA LYS A 56 3.78 -2.82 8.18
C LYS A 56 5.29 -3.01 8.27
N GLY A 57 6.03 -2.14 7.57
CA GLY A 57 7.48 -2.21 7.48
C GLY A 57 7.98 -3.04 6.30
N VAL A 58 7.19 -4.00 5.81
CA VAL A 58 7.54 -4.84 4.66
C VAL A 58 6.78 -4.38 3.41
N LEU A 59 5.46 -4.22 3.52
CA LEU A 59 4.57 -3.96 2.40
C LEU A 59 3.77 -2.68 2.60
N TRP A 60 3.63 -1.95 1.49
CA TRP A 60 2.97 -0.65 1.43
C TRP A 60 2.04 -0.63 0.22
N SER A 61 0.97 0.16 0.29
CA SER A 61 0.08 0.41 -0.84
C SER A 61 0.10 1.88 -1.25
N ILE A 62 -0.17 2.17 -2.52
CA ILE A 62 -0.32 3.57 -2.97
C ILE A 62 -1.68 4.16 -2.60
N ARG A 63 -2.73 3.33 -2.44
CA ARG A 63 -4.00 3.82 -1.90
C ARG A 63 -4.02 3.74 -0.38
N ASP A 64 -4.47 4.83 0.23
CA ASP A 64 -4.86 4.84 1.65
C ASP A 64 -6.31 4.33 1.74
N LEU A 65 -6.46 3.02 1.86
CA LEU A 65 -7.77 2.41 2.02
C LEU A 65 -8.20 2.56 3.48
N GLN A 66 -9.44 3.03 3.69
CA GLN A 66 -10.08 2.94 4.99
C GLN A 66 -10.72 1.55 5.08
N THR A 67 -10.22 0.74 5.99
CA THR A 67 -10.69 -0.63 6.26
C THR A 67 -11.13 -0.74 7.69
#